data_AF-A0A954LIW0-F1
#
_entry.id   AF-A0A954LIW0-F1
#
_cell.length_a   1.000
_cell.length_b   1.000
_cell.length_c   1.000
_cell.angle_alpha   90.00
_cell.angle_beta   90.00
_cell.angle_gamma   90.00
#
_symmetry.space_group_name_H-M   'P 1'
#
loop_
_entity.id
_entity.type
_entity.pdbx_description
1 polymer ?
#
loop_
_entity_poly.entity_id
_entity_poly.type
_entity_poly.pdbx_seq_one_letter_code
_entity_poly.pdbx_strand_id
1 'polypeptide(L)'
;SLMNFVDSDFTFLNERLAKHYGIPGVVGQKFRKVTLPKDSVRGGVLTQASVLKVTANGTNTSPVIRGVWVMENIQGRAVPPPPANVSAVEPDIRGATTLREQLAKHRNVKSCAVCHDQFDPAGFAMENFDVIGGWRDDYRTLGEGKRPEFSRHPITFAWIRYRVGLPVDATGQTDDGQKFQNIREFKAILMNDKHSIATGLTGKLSTYALGRTMGFSDRPAIEQIVTNTARKNDGFRSLIHEIVQSPLFRRP
;
A
#
# COMPACT_ATOMS: atom_id res chain seq x y z
N SER A 1 -8.77 1.56 -16.94
CA SER A 1 -8.11 2.85 -16.67
C SER A 1 -6.89 2.61 -15.79
N LEU A 2 -5.93 3.55 -15.74
CA LEU A 2 -4.84 3.62 -14.76
C LEU A 2 -5.37 3.58 -13.34
N MET A 3 -6.57 4.11 -13.12
CA MET A 3 -7.23 4.12 -11.81
C MET A 3 -7.47 2.72 -11.23
N ASN A 4 -7.55 1.69 -12.08
CA ASN A 4 -7.67 0.31 -11.65
C ASN A 4 -6.44 -0.18 -10.86
N PHE A 5 -5.32 0.55 -10.89
CA PHE A 5 -4.17 0.29 -10.02
C PHE A 5 -4.46 0.63 -8.57
N VAL A 6 -5.27 1.66 -8.28
CA VAL A 6 -5.61 2.04 -6.91
C VAL A 6 -6.82 1.26 -6.43
N ASP A 7 -7.88 1.20 -7.24
CA ASP A 7 -9.08 0.46 -6.89
C ASP A 7 -9.77 -0.16 -8.11
N SER A 8 -10.24 -1.39 -7.97
CA SER A 8 -10.87 -2.14 -9.06
C SER A 8 -11.92 -3.11 -8.53
N ASP A 9 -13.00 -3.27 -9.28
CA ASP A 9 -14.06 -4.27 -9.03
C ASP A 9 -13.66 -5.70 -9.45
N PHE A 10 -12.39 -5.92 -9.77
CA PHE A 10 -11.84 -7.21 -10.12
C PHE A 10 -10.44 -7.39 -9.57
N THR A 11 -9.97 -8.64 -9.54
CA THR A 11 -8.57 -8.99 -9.33
C THR A 11 -8.18 -10.19 -10.19
N PHE A 12 -6.90 -10.54 -10.22
CA PHE A 12 -6.41 -11.75 -10.87
C PHE A 12 -5.89 -12.72 -9.81
N LEU A 13 -6.46 -13.91 -9.76
CA LEU A 13 -6.07 -14.92 -8.77
C LEU A 13 -6.29 -16.35 -9.27
N ASN A 14 -5.59 -17.29 -8.64
CA ASN A 14 -5.82 -18.73 -8.75
C ASN A 14 -6.39 -19.26 -7.42
N GLU A 15 -6.67 -20.56 -7.32
CA GLU A 15 -7.29 -21.15 -6.12
C GLU A 15 -6.49 -20.87 -4.84
N ARG A 16 -5.16 -20.97 -4.88
CA ARG A 16 -4.31 -20.75 -3.70
C ARG A 16 -4.45 -19.32 -3.18
N LEU A 17 -4.41 -18.34 -4.08
CA LEU A 17 -4.56 -16.93 -3.72
C LEU A 17 -6.01 -16.59 -3.32
N ALA A 18 -7.00 -17.24 -3.95
CA ALA A 18 -8.41 -17.12 -3.57
C ALA A 18 -8.64 -17.54 -2.11
N LYS A 19 -8.10 -18.71 -1.71
CA LYS A 19 -8.14 -19.20 -0.33
C LYS A 19 -7.46 -18.23 0.64
N HIS A 20 -6.31 -17.67 0.25
CA HIS A 20 -5.61 -16.68 1.05
C HIS A 20 -6.40 -15.37 1.22
N TYR A 21 -7.14 -14.95 0.20
CA TYR A 21 -7.98 -13.74 0.23
C TYR A 21 -9.39 -13.96 0.78
N GLY A 22 -9.79 -15.21 1.04
CA GLY A 22 -11.17 -15.54 1.46
C GLY A 22 -12.20 -15.41 0.34
N ILE A 23 -11.78 -15.56 -0.93
CA ILE A 23 -12.67 -15.46 -2.10
C ILE A 23 -13.10 -16.87 -2.53
N PRO A 24 -14.40 -17.23 -2.41
CA PRO A 24 -14.88 -18.57 -2.79
C PRO A 24 -15.02 -18.73 -4.31
N GLY A 25 -15.28 -19.97 -4.76
CA GLY A 25 -15.67 -20.25 -6.14
C GLY A 25 -14.54 -20.30 -7.17
N VAL A 26 -13.27 -20.27 -6.75
CA VAL A 26 -12.11 -20.35 -7.66
C VAL A 26 -11.34 -21.65 -7.44
N VAL A 27 -11.25 -22.45 -8.49
CA VAL A 27 -10.61 -23.78 -8.48
C VAL A 27 -9.53 -23.88 -9.56
N GLY A 28 -8.40 -24.50 -9.22
CA GLY A 28 -7.28 -24.75 -10.12
C GLY A 28 -6.16 -23.71 -10.07
N GLN A 29 -5.04 -24.06 -10.71
CA GLN A 29 -3.77 -23.33 -10.61
C GLN A 29 -3.67 -22.11 -11.52
N LYS A 30 -4.51 -22.03 -12.57
CA LYS A 30 -4.48 -20.93 -13.55
C LYS A 30 -5.06 -19.65 -12.95
N PHE A 31 -4.29 -18.56 -13.07
CA PHE A 31 -4.77 -17.21 -12.80
C PHE A 31 -5.91 -16.85 -13.75
N ARG A 32 -6.94 -16.21 -13.21
CA ARG A 32 -8.07 -15.69 -13.98
C ARG A 32 -8.54 -14.37 -13.38
N LYS A 33 -9.15 -13.54 -14.22
CA LYS A 33 -9.87 -12.36 -13.76
C LYS A 33 -11.09 -12.83 -12.95
N VAL A 34 -11.27 -12.29 -11.76
CA VAL A 34 -12.40 -12.57 -10.87
C VAL A 34 -13.03 -11.25 -10.46
N THR A 35 -14.33 -11.12 -10.67
CA THR A 35 -15.12 -9.98 -10.19
C THR A 35 -15.23 -10.05 -8.67
N LEU A 36 -15.00 -8.92 -8.01
CA LEU A 36 -15.05 -8.80 -6.57
C LEU A 36 -16.45 -8.37 -6.12
N PRO A 37 -16.91 -8.81 -4.93
CA PRO A 37 -18.08 -8.24 -4.27
C PRO A 37 -17.92 -6.72 -4.05
N LYS A 38 -19.03 -5.98 -4.05
CA LYS A 38 -19.01 -4.51 -3.89
C LYS A 38 -18.40 -4.04 -2.57
N ASP A 39 -18.52 -4.85 -1.52
CA ASP A 39 -18.00 -4.61 -0.19
C ASP A 39 -16.56 -5.15 0.01
N SER A 40 -15.97 -5.74 -1.04
CA SER A 40 -14.63 -6.30 -0.96
C SER A 40 -13.60 -5.23 -0.59
N VAL A 41 -12.72 -5.58 0.34
CA VAL A 41 -11.52 -4.80 0.67
C VAL A 41 -10.39 -5.00 -0.34
N ARG A 42 -10.56 -5.91 -1.31
CA ARG A 42 -9.59 -6.20 -2.37
C ARG A 42 -9.78 -5.26 -3.56
N GLY A 43 -8.95 -5.42 -4.59
CA GLY A 43 -8.94 -4.55 -5.76
C GLY A 43 -7.77 -3.56 -5.72
N GLY A 44 -7.25 -3.19 -6.88
CA GLY A 44 -6.00 -2.44 -6.99
C GLY A 44 -4.77 -3.17 -6.43
N VAL A 45 -3.61 -2.54 -6.52
CA VAL A 45 -2.32 -3.11 -6.11
C VAL A 45 -2.04 -2.96 -4.62
N LEU A 46 -2.60 -1.92 -3.97
CA LEU A 46 -2.41 -1.64 -2.53
C LEU A 46 -2.84 -2.82 -1.64
N THR A 47 -3.81 -3.61 -2.11
CA THR A 47 -4.44 -4.69 -1.33
C THR A 47 -3.95 -6.08 -1.74
N GLN A 48 -2.93 -6.15 -2.60
CA GLN A 48 -2.32 -7.41 -3.02
C GLN A 48 -1.36 -7.94 -1.95
N ALA A 49 -1.42 -9.24 -1.67
CA ALA A 49 -0.51 -9.91 -0.74
C ALA A 49 0.97 -9.73 -1.11
N SER A 50 1.30 -9.62 -2.41
CA SER A 50 2.66 -9.31 -2.87
C SER A 50 3.16 -7.99 -2.28
N VAL A 51 2.39 -6.91 -2.44
CA VAL A 51 2.71 -5.57 -1.92
C VAL A 51 2.71 -5.57 -0.40
N LEU A 52 1.68 -6.16 0.22
CA LEU A 52 1.52 -6.19 1.68
C LEU A 52 2.61 -7.01 2.38
N LYS A 53 3.21 -7.98 1.67
CA LYS A 53 4.32 -8.79 2.15
C LYS A 53 5.67 -8.08 2.02
N VAL A 54 5.97 -7.48 0.87
CA VAL A 54 7.26 -6.78 0.67
C VAL A 54 7.39 -5.51 1.49
N THR A 55 6.27 -4.98 1.99
CA THR A 55 6.21 -3.82 2.89
C THR A 55 6.13 -4.21 4.37
N ALA A 56 6.45 -5.48 4.71
CA ALA A 56 6.49 -6.01 6.06
C ALA A 56 7.80 -6.76 6.34
N ASN A 57 8.20 -6.89 7.62
CA ASN A 57 9.47 -7.51 8.01
C ASN A 57 9.33 -9.01 8.38
N GLY A 58 8.26 -9.66 7.92
CA GLY A 58 8.01 -11.09 8.13
C GLY A 58 7.30 -11.42 9.45
N THR A 59 7.60 -10.69 10.52
CA THR A 59 6.99 -10.89 11.85
C THR A 59 5.93 -9.83 12.13
N ASN A 60 6.19 -8.58 11.75
CA ASN A 60 5.31 -7.44 11.98
C ASN A 60 4.99 -6.69 10.69
N THR A 61 3.83 -6.05 10.68
CA THR A 61 3.46 -5.05 9.68
C THR A 61 4.30 -3.78 9.91
N SER A 62 4.39 -2.92 8.90
CA SER A 62 5.07 -1.64 9.03
C SER A 62 4.25 -0.54 8.34
N PRO A 63 3.41 0.20 9.07
CA PRO A 63 2.66 1.34 8.52
C PRO A 63 3.56 2.35 7.81
N VAL A 64 4.72 2.68 8.39
CA VAL A 64 5.70 3.62 7.80
C VAL A 64 6.12 3.17 6.40
N ILE A 65 6.71 1.99 6.28
CA ILE A 65 7.16 1.44 4.97
C ILE A 65 6.01 1.27 3.98
N ARG A 66 4.82 0.86 4.44
CA ARG A 66 3.62 0.78 3.60
C ARG A 66 3.22 2.15 3.05
N GLY A 67 3.25 3.18 3.90
CA GLY A 67 2.96 4.55 3.54
C GLY A 67 3.96 5.11 2.53
N VAL A 68 5.25 4.95 2.80
CA VAL A 68 6.34 5.31 1.88
C VAL A 68 6.15 4.61 0.53
N TRP A 69 5.82 3.32 0.53
CA TRP A 69 5.58 2.58 -0.71
C TRP A 69 4.45 3.19 -1.53
N VAL A 70 3.35 3.63 -0.92
CA VAL A 70 2.24 4.32 -1.62
C VAL A 70 2.71 5.64 -2.20
N MET A 71 3.40 6.48 -1.41
CA MET A 71 3.88 7.78 -1.87
C MET A 71 4.79 7.65 -3.10
N GLU A 72 5.75 6.72 -3.05
CA GLU A 72 6.75 6.57 -4.10
C GLU A 72 6.25 5.81 -5.33
N ASN A 73 5.40 4.79 -5.14
CA ASN A 73 5.01 3.88 -6.22
C ASN A 73 3.63 4.18 -6.81
N ILE A 74 2.78 4.90 -6.08
CA ILE A 74 1.44 5.30 -6.55
C ILE A 74 1.41 6.79 -6.85
N GLN A 75 1.86 7.65 -5.92
CA GLN A 75 1.71 9.11 -6.06
C GLN A 75 2.91 9.80 -6.74
N GLY A 76 4.02 9.09 -6.94
CA GLY A 76 5.24 9.65 -7.54
C GLY A 76 5.96 10.70 -6.66
N ARG A 77 5.64 10.75 -5.36
CA ARG A 77 6.27 11.65 -4.38
C ARG A 77 7.45 10.91 -3.73
N ALA A 78 8.66 11.42 -3.93
CA ALA A 78 9.85 10.90 -3.26
C ALA A 78 9.82 11.25 -1.77
N VAL A 79 10.11 10.27 -0.90
CA VAL A 79 10.23 10.50 0.53
C VAL A 79 11.71 10.72 0.86
N PRO A 80 12.08 11.81 1.56
CA PRO A 80 13.48 12.05 1.92
C PRO A 80 13.97 10.96 2.90
N PRO A 81 15.26 10.59 2.85
CA PRO A 81 15.83 9.68 3.83
C PRO A 81 15.72 10.29 5.24
N PRO A 82 15.70 9.46 6.30
CA PRO A 82 15.66 9.96 7.66
C PRO A 82 16.89 10.85 7.95
N PRO A 83 16.76 11.93 8.75
CA PRO A 83 17.87 12.83 9.05
C PRO A 83 19.03 12.10 9.76
N ALA A 84 20.26 12.29 9.27
CA ALA A 84 21.46 11.61 9.79
C ALA A 84 21.79 11.93 11.26
N ASN A 85 21.38 13.11 11.75
CA ASN A 85 21.69 13.61 13.09
C ASN A 85 20.63 13.27 14.14
N VAL A 86 19.55 12.59 13.75
CA VAL A 86 18.60 12.04 14.71
C VAL A 86 19.12 10.66 15.04
N SER A 87 19.82 10.51 16.17
CA SER A 87 20.05 9.20 16.76
C SER A 87 18.71 8.46 16.75
N ALA A 88 18.72 7.15 16.50
CA ALA A 88 17.56 6.31 16.79
C ALA A 88 17.32 6.31 18.31
N VAL A 89 16.98 7.45 18.89
CA VAL A 89 16.38 7.55 20.19
C VAL A 89 15.05 6.89 19.96
N GLU A 90 15.01 5.57 20.20
CA GLU A 90 13.77 4.86 20.32
C GLU A 90 12.99 5.64 21.39
N PRO A 91 11.91 6.34 21.01
CA PRO A 91 11.09 7.05 21.98
C PRO A 91 10.68 6.04 23.03
N ASP A 92 10.41 6.50 24.26
CA ASP A 92 9.95 5.61 25.31
C ASP A 92 8.59 4.97 24.95
N ILE A 93 8.64 3.81 24.30
CA ILE A 93 7.49 3.03 23.89
C ILE A 93 6.93 2.20 25.05
N ARG A 94 7.46 2.28 26.28
CA ARG A 94 6.95 1.50 27.43
C ARG A 94 5.46 1.75 27.63
N GLY A 95 4.68 0.68 27.75
CA GLY A 95 3.22 0.74 27.83
C GLY A 95 2.49 0.90 26.49
N ALA A 96 3.20 1.02 25.36
CA ALA A 96 2.59 0.87 24.04
C ALA A 96 2.56 -0.63 23.69
N THR A 97 1.36 -1.15 23.50
CA THR A 97 1.09 -2.55 23.20
C THR A 97 0.83 -2.79 21.71
N THR A 98 0.53 -1.73 20.95
CA THR A 98 0.33 -1.78 19.50
C THR A 98 1.37 -0.96 18.72
N LEU A 99 1.58 -1.32 17.45
CA LEU A 99 2.38 -0.51 16.51
C LEU A 99 1.85 0.92 16.38
N ARG A 100 0.52 1.10 16.46
CA ARG A 100 -0.14 2.41 16.39
C ARG A 100 0.26 3.31 17.57
N GLU A 101 0.23 2.76 18.79
CA GLU A 101 0.64 3.48 20.00
C GLU A 101 2.15 3.80 19.98
N GLN A 102 2.98 2.84 19.55
CA GLN A 102 4.42 3.05 19.39
C GLN A 102 4.71 4.20 18.43
N LEU A 103 4.04 4.21 17.27
CA LEU A 103 4.22 5.26 16.27
C LEU A 103 3.65 6.60 16.73
N ALA A 104 2.52 6.62 17.44
CA ALA A 104 1.96 7.84 18.02
C ALA A 104 2.95 8.49 19.00
N LYS A 105 3.60 7.69 19.86
CA LYS A 105 4.66 8.19 20.75
C LYS A 105 5.87 8.71 19.99
N HIS A 106 6.28 8.03 18.91
CA HIS A 106 7.38 8.47 18.06
C HIS A 106 7.09 9.80 17.35
N ARG A 107 5.87 9.96 16.82
CA ARG A 107 5.43 11.17 16.13
C ARG A 107 5.17 12.35 17.04
N ASN A 108 5.13 12.17 18.36
CA ASN A 108 4.99 13.28 19.28
C ASN A 108 6.25 14.19 19.29
N VAL A 109 7.35 13.74 18.69
CA VAL A 109 8.52 14.57 18.40
C VAL A 109 8.23 15.44 17.17
N LYS A 110 8.16 16.76 17.36
CA LYS A 110 7.80 17.72 16.30
C LYS A 110 8.62 17.56 15.01
N SER A 111 9.93 17.28 15.11
CA SER A 111 10.78 17.09 13.93
C SER A 111 10.46 15.80 13.15
N CYS A 112 9.95 14.77 13.80
CA CYS A 112 9.54 13.51 13.17
C CYS A 112 8.16 13.64 12.50
N ALA A 113 7.23 14.35 13.15
CA ALA A 113 5.86 14.55 12.65
C ALA A 113 5.82 15.17 11.24
N VAL A 114 6.72 16.12 10.95
CA VAL A 114 6.78 16.85 9.66
C VAL A 114 6.76 15.92 8.44
N CYS A 115 7.50 14.81 8.52
CA CYS A 115 7.53 13.83 7.44
C CYS A 115 6.47 12.73 7.63
N HIS A 116 6.31 12.21 8.85
CA HIS A 116 5.41 11.10 9.15
C HIS A 116 3.94 11.40 8.87
N ASP A 117 3.50 12.64 9.08
CA ASP A 117 2.14 13.07 8.78
C ASP A 117 1.80 12.96 7.29
N GLN A 118 2.81 12.93 6.41
CA GLN A 118 2.61 12.84 4.96
C GLN A 118 2.37 11.41 4.46
N PHE A 119 2.95 10.39 5.09
CA PHE A 119 2.93 9.03 4.56
C PHE A 119 2.33 7.98 5.50
N ASP A 120 2.42 8.15 6.82
CA ASP A 120 1.85 7.19 7.77
C ASP A 120 0.35 6.94 7.56
N PRO A 121 -0.50 7.95 7.21
CA PRO A 121 -1.91 7.71 6.98
C PRO A 121 -2.17 6.62 5.93
N ALA A 122 -1.42 6.61 4.83
CA ALA A 122 -1.53 5.57 3.82
C ALA A 122 -1.19 4.18 4.38
N GLY A 123 -0.18 4.11 5.25
CA GLY A 123 0.18 2.92 6.00
C GLY A 123 -0.92 2.41 6.92
N PHE A 124 -1.53 3.32 7.68
CA PHE A 124 -2.63 3.02 8.59
C PHE A 124 -3.84 2.44 7.89
N ALA A 125 -4.21 3.01 6.73
CA ALA A 125 -5.32 2.50 5.93
C ALA A 125 -5.17 1.00 5.59
N MET A 126 -3.93 0.50 5.48
CA MET A 126 -3.63 -0.89 5.15
C MET A 126 -3.43 -1.79 6.38
N GLU A 127 -3.62 -1.29 7.60
CA GLU A 127 -3.16 -2.01 8.80
C GLU A 127 -4.02 -3.24 9.14
N ASN A 128 -5.26 -3.30 8.66
CA ASN A 128 -6.09 -4.52 8.69
C ASN A 128 -5.52 -5.67 7.85
N PHE A 129 -4.50 -5.42 7.02
CA PHE A 129 -3.79 -6.49 6.34
C PHE A 129 -2.57 -6.93 7.14
N ASP A 130 -2.51 -8.22 7.48
CA ASP A 130 -1.39 -8.82 8.19
C ASP A 130 -0.10 -8.89 7.34
N VAL A 131 0.96 -9.48 7.91
CA VAL A 131 2.31 -9.55 7.31
C VAL A 131 2.41 -10.37 6.03
N ILE A 132 1.38 -11.14 5.69
CA ILE A 132 1.30 -11.88 4.42
C ILE A 132 0.15 -11.37 3.54
N GLY A 133 -0.56 -10.32 3.97
CA GLY A 133 -1.67 -9.71 3.24
C GLY A 133 -3.03 -10.36 3.50
N GLY A 134 -3.15 -11.20 4.53
CA GLY A 134 -4.44 -11.70 5.03
C GLY A 134 -5.20 -10.60 5.79
N TRP A 135 -6.53 -10.67 5.83
CA TRP A 135 -7.33 -9.72 6.62
C TRP A 135 -7.29 -10.08 8.11
N ARG A 136 -7.32 -9.06 8.98
CA ARG A 136 -7.44 -9.18 10.43
C ARG A 136 -8.21 -7.99 11.02
N ASP A 137 -9.00 -8.27 12.05
CA ASP A 137 -9.68 -7.26 12.85
C ASP A 137 -8.89 -6.91 14.11
N ASP A 138 -8.04 -7.83 14.59
CA ASP A 138 -7.21 -7.65 15.79
C ASP A 138 -5.71 -7.90 15.52
N TYR A 139 -4.86 -7.27 16.32
CA TYR A 139 -3.44 -7.56 16.37
C TYR A 139 -3.16 -8.96 16.92
N ARG A 140 -2.04 -9.54 16.49
CA ARG A 140 -1.49 -10.77 17.09
C ARG A 140 -0.43 -10.38 18.11
N THR A 141 -0.46 -10.99 19.29
CA THR A 141 0.54 -10.77 20.35
C THR A 141 1.05 -12.11 20.89
N LEU A 142 2.26 -12.13 21.41
CA LEU A 142 2.85 -13.31 22.07
C LEU A 142 2.66 -13.29 23.59
N GLY A 143 2.25 -12.14 24.15
CA GLY A 143 2.06 -11.95 25.58
C GLY A 143 0.60 -12.12 26.01
N GLU A 144 0.05 -11.09 26.64
CA GLU A 144 -1.33 -11.06 27.11
C GLU A 144 -2.34 -10.99 25.97
N GLY A 145 -3.52 -11.59 26.16
CA GLY A 145 -4.59 -11.57 25.17
C GLY A 145 -5.44 -12.84 25.23
N LYS A 146 -6.56 -12.84 24.50
CA LYS A 146 -7.45 -14.00 24.43
C LYS A 146 -6.83 -15.10 23.57
N ARG A 147 -7.15 -16.36 23.88
CA ARG A 147 -6.83 -17.45 22.95
C ARG A 147 -7.68 -17.28 21.68
N PRO A 148 -7.10 -17.49 20.48
CA PRO A 148 -7.90 -17.55 19.27
C PRO A 148 -8.93 -18.67 19.37
N GLU A 149 -10.06 -18.51 18.67
CA GLU A 149 -11.13 -19.51 18.62
C GLU A 149 -10.62 -20.89 18.13
N PHE A 150 -9.70 -20.89 17.17
CA PHE A 150 -9.07 -22.10 16.66
C PHE A 150 -7.71 -22.35 17.31
N SER A 151 -7.44 -23.61 17.68
CA SER A 151 -6.11 -24.02 18.16
C SER A 151 -5.11 -24.30 17.02
N ARG A 152 -5.62 -24.49 15.80
CA ARG A 152 -4.85 -24.75 14.58
C ARG A 152 -5.30 -23.82 13.47
N HIS A 153 -4.36 -23.35 12.65
CA HIS A 153 -4.67 -22.50 11.51
C HIS A 153 -5.50 -23.28 10.46
N PRO A 154 -6.64 -22.77 9.99
CA PRO A 154 -7.59 -23.54 9.18
C PRO A 154 -7.05 -23.96 7.80
N ILE A 155 -6.03 -23.25 7.30
CA ILE A 155 -5.45 -23.51 5.98
C ILE A 155 -4.14 -24.33 6.07
N THR A 156 -3.33 -24.09 7.10
CA THR A 156 -1.98 -24.68 7.20
C THR A 156 -1.90 -25.78 8.25
N PHE A 157 -2.93 -25.96 9.06
CA PHE A 157 -3.00 -26.89 10.19
C PHE A 157 -1.92 -26.69 11.26
N ALA A 158 -1.13 -25.62 11.16
CA ALA A 158 -0.10 -25.27 12.12
C ALA A 158 -0.72 -24.85 13.45
N TRP A 159 -0.07 -25.21 14.54
CA TRP A 159 -0.46 -24.80 15.89
C TRP A 159 -0.37 -23.29 16.06
N ILE A 160 -1.46 -22.67 16.52
CA ILE A 160 -1.50 -21.23 16.73
C ILE A 160 -0.82 -20.89 18.06
N ARG A 161 0.29 -20.14 17.99
CA ARG A 161 1.08 -19.74 19.17
C ARG A 161 0.81 -18.32 19.65
N TYR A 162 0.11 -17.50 18.86
CA TYR A 162 -0.23 -16.12 19.23
C TYR A 162 -1.52 -16.04 20.06
N ARG A 163 -1.72 -14.90 20.68
CA ARG A 163 -2.96 -14.44 21.33
C ARG A 163 -3.60 -13.31 20.52
N VAL A 164 -4.92 -13.20 20.63
CA VAL A 164 -5.68 -12.07 20.09
C VAL A 164 -5.40 -10.85 20.96
N GLY A 165 -4.77 -9.85 20.35
CA GLY A 165 -4.42 -8.57 20.95
C GLY A 165 -5.54 -7.56 20.80
N LEU A 166 -5.16 -6.28 20.72
CA LEU A 166 -6.12 -5.18 20.56
C LEU A 166 -6.70 -5.11 19.14
N PRO A 167 -7.88 -4.49 18.98
CA PRO A 167 -8.44 -4.21 17.66
C PRO A 167 -7.48 -3.36 16.81
N VAL A 168 -7.51 -3.58 15.50
CA VAL A 168 -6.75 -2.80 14.53
C VAL A 168 -7.39 -1.42 14.34
N ASP A 169 -6.58 -0.36 14.47
CA ASP A 169 -6.96 1.00 14.11
C ASP A 169 -6.40 1.34 12.71
N ALA A 170 -7.27 1.28 11.71
CA ALA A 170 -6.97 1.69 10.33
C ALA A 170 -7.43 3.12 10.00
N THR A 171 -7.85 3.89 11.00
CA THR A 171 -8.28 5.27 10.81
C THR A 171 -7.09 6.20 10.60
N GLY A 172 -7.31 7.30 9.90
CA GLY A 172 -6.30 8.32 9.71
C GLY A 172 -6.83 9.59 9.05
N GLN A 173 -5.90 10.51 8.82
CA GLN A 173 -6.13 11.79 8.17
C GLN A 173 -4.95 12.06 7.23
N THR A 174 -5.22 12.42 5.98
CA THR A 174 -4.21 12.80 4.99
C THR A 174 -3.58 14.16 5.31
N ASP A 175 -2.48 14.51 4.65
CA ASP A 175 -1.75 15.77 4.83
C ASP A 175 -2.59 17.02 4.49
N ASP A 176 -3.57 16.87 3.60
CA ASP A 176 -4.57 17.89 3.26
C ASP A 176 -5.83 17.87 4.16
N GLY A 177 -5.87 17.01 5.17
CA GLY A 177 -6.90 16.99 6.20
C GLY A 177 -8.10 16.08 5.95
N GLN A 178 -8.15 15.31 4.86
CA GLN A 178 -9.24 14.36 4.61
C GLN A 178 -9.15 13.15 5.55
N LYS A 179 -10.23 12.87 6.28
CA LYS A 179 -10.30 11.74 7.23
C LYS A 179 -10.82 10.48 6.55
N PHE A 180 -10.31 9.32 6.98
CA PHE A 180 -10.81 8.01 6.56
C PHE A 180 -10.80 7.03 7.73
N GLN A 181 -11.65 6.02 7.65
CA GLN A 181 -11.76 4.97 8.66
C GLN A 181 -11.14 3.64 8.25
N ASN A 182 -10.94 3.42 6.94
CA ASN A 182 -10.51 2.14 6.40
C ASN A 182 -9.89 2.29 5.00
N ILE A 183 -9.36 1.18 4.47
CA ILE A 183 -8.73 1.13 3.15
C ILE A 183 -9.64 1.58 2.00
N ARG A 184 -10.95 1.33 2.06
CA ARG A 184 -11.88 1.69 0.97
C ARG A 184 -12.04 3.21 0.90
N GLU A 185 -12.25 3.85 2.04
CA GLU A 185 -12.31 5.32 2.12
C GLU A 185 -10.98 5.95 1.71
N PHE A 186 -9.84 5.40 2.15
CA PHE A 186 -8.54 5.90 1.75
C PHE A 186 -8.29 5.78 0.24
N LYS A 187 -8.67 4.65 -0.38
CA LYS A 187 -8.62 4.50 -1.84
C LYS A 187 -9.51 5.54 -2.54
N ALA A 188 -10.71 5.80 -2.02
CA ALA A 188 -11.59 6.83 -2.59
C ALA A 188 -10.95 8.22 -2.53
N ILE A 189 -10.25 8.56 -1.43
CA ILE A 189 -9.47 9.80 -1.31
C ILE A 189 -8.35 9.84 -2.34
N LEU A 190 -7.53 8.79 -2.47
CA LEU A 190 -6.46 8.72 -3.46
C LEU A 190 -6.98 8.93 -4.89
N MET A 191 -8.16 8.37 -5.18
CA MET A 191 -8.79 8.46 -6.49
C MET A 191 -9.27 9.87 -6.87
N ASN A 192 -9.32 10.81 -5.92
CA ASN A 192 -9.59 12.22 -6.20
C ASN A 192 -8.42 12.89 -6.94
N ASP A 193 -7.18 12.40 -6.77
CA ASP A 193 -5.99 12.91 -7.46
C ASP A 193 -5.48 11.92 -8.51
N LYS A 194 -6.22 11.83 -9.62
CA LYS A 194 -5.84 11.01 -10.78
C LYS A 194 -4.50 11.41 -11.38
N HIS A 195 -4.17 12.69 -11.31
CA HIS A 195 -2.94 13.22 -11.88
C HIS A 195 -1.72 12.68 -11.13
N SER A 196 -1.72 12.72 -9.80
CA SER A 196 -0.64 12.13 -8.99
C SER A 196 -0.47 10.63 -9.25
N ILE A 197 -1.58 9.88 -9.36
CA ILE A 197 -1.56 8.45 -9.71
C ILE A 197 -0.91 8.24 -11.10
N ALA A 198 -1.34 9.01 -12.10
CA ALA A 198 -0.81 8.91 -13.45
C ALA A 198 0.69 9.26 -13.50
N THR A 199 1.12 10.30 -12.78
CA THR A 199 2.52 10.72 -12.67
C THR A 199 3.38 9.64 -12.01
N GLY A 200 2.94 9.06 -10.89
CA GLY A 200 3.64 7.97 -10.21
C GLY A 200 3.82 6.73 -11.11
N LEU A 201 2.75 6.29 -11.76
CA LEU A 201 2.80 5.15 -12.69
C LEU A 201 3.68 5.44 -13.91
N THR A 202 3.59 6.64 -14.47
CA THR A 202 4.43 7.07 -15.61
C THR A 202 5.90 7.06 -15.23
N GLY A 203 6.25 7.56 -14.05
CA GLY A 203 7.62 7.53 -13.53
C GLY A 203 8.14 6.11 -13.38
N LYS A 204 7.38 5.20 -12.74
CA LYS A 204 7.79 3.81 -12.52
C LYS A 204 7.93 3.02 -13.82
N LEU A 205 6.98 3.17 -14.75
CA LEU A 205 7.07 2.52 -16.06
C LEU A 205 8.21 3.10 -16.91
N SER A 206 8.44 4.40 -16.86
CA SER A 206 9.58 5.03 -17.55
C SER A 206 10.91 4.52 -16.98
N THR A 207 11.03 4.38 -15.66
CA THR A 207 12.23 3.79 -15.04
C THR A 207 12.46 2.35 -15.49
N TYR A 208 11.41 1.53 -15.55
CA TYR A 208 11.51 0.18 -16.07
C TYR A 208 11.92 0.16 -17.56
N ALA A 209 11.30 1.00 -18.38
CA ALA A 209 11.53 1.06 -19.82
C ALA A 209 12.91 1.59 -20.21
N LEU A 210 13.47 2.52 -19.43
CA LEU A 210 14.73 3.21 -19.72
C LEU A 210 15.92 2.61 -18.95
N GLY A 211 15.67 1.77 -17.94
CA GLY A 211 16.73 1.21 -17.10
C GLY A 211 17.41 2.21 -16.16
N ARG A 212 16.85 3.41 -15.98
CA ARG A 212 17.38 4.47 -15.09
C ARG A 212 16.28 5.14 -14.26
N THR A 213 16.64 5.70 -13.12
CA THR A 213 15.71 6.49 -12.31
C THR A 213 15.35 7.81 -13.01
N MET A 214 14.08 8.23 -12.86
CA MET A 214 13.62 9.51 -13.38
C MET A 214 14.04 10.63 -12.44
N GLY A 215 14.75 11.61 -12.97
CA GLY A 215 15.28 12.76 -12.25
C GLY A 215 14.46 14.03 -12.45
N PHE A 216 14.95 15.13 -11.88
CA PHE A 216 14.34 16.45 -12.04
C PHE A 216 14.23 16.89 -13.52
N SER A 217 15.26 16.59 -14.33
CA SER A 217 15.29 16.90 -15.76
C SER A 217 14.22 16.18 -16.59
N ASP A 218 13.71 15.04 -16.11
CA ASP A 218 12.72 14.24 -16.83
C ASP A 218 11.27 14.71 -16.57
N ARG A 219 11.06 15.54 -15.54
CA ARG A 219 9.71 15.97 -15.10
C ARG A 219 8.86 16.58 -16.23
N PRO A 220 9.38 17.50 -17.07
CA PRO A 220 8.57 18.05 -18.16
C PRO A 220 8.11 17.00 -19.17
N ALA A 221 8.94 15.99 -19.44
CA ALA A 221 8.59 14.91 -20.36
C ALA A 221 7.60 13.91 -19.74
N ILE A 222 7.73 13.61 -18.43
CA ILE A 222 6.73 12.84 -17.69
C ILE A 222 5.38 13.56 -17.70
N GLU A 223 5.36 14.85 -17.41
CA GLU A 223 4.15 15.67 -17.41
C GLU A 223 3.44 15.66 -18.77
N GLN A 224 4.22 15.75 -19.85
CA GLN A 224 3.68 15.65 -21.21
C GLN A 224 3.05 14.28 -21.50
N ILE A 225 3.70 13.19 -21.08
CA ILE A 225 3.17 11.82 -21.22
C ILE A 225 1.87 11.66 -20.44
N VAL A 226 1.82 12.16 -19.20
CA VAL A 226 0.62 12.14 -18.34
C VAL A 226 -0.52 12.91 -19.00
N THR A 227 -0.26 14.14 -19.44
CA THR A 227 -1.25 14.98 -20.14
C THR A 227 -1.80 14.30 -21.40
N ASN A 228 -0.93 13.69 -22.22
CA ASN A 228 -1.37 12.98 -23.42
C ASN A 228 -2.17 11.72 -23.09
N THR A 229 -1.78 11.01 -22.03
CA THR A 229 -2.47 9.80 -21.55
C THR A 229 -3.87 10.14 -21.02
N ALA A 230 -4.01 11.26 -20.31
CA ALA A 230 -5.28 11.77 -19.80
C ALA A 230 -6.26 12.09 -20.94
N ARG A 231 -5.79 12.69 -22.04
CA ARG A 231 -6.59 12.91 -23.28
C ARG A 231 -7.10 11.61 -23.91
N LYS A 232 -6.51 10.46 -23.54
CA LYS A 232 -6.89 9.11 -23.98
C LYS A 232 -7.53 8.30 -22.84
N ASN A 233 -8.25 8.97 -21.94
CA ASN A 233 -9.04 8.39 -20.83
C ASN A 233 -8.22 7.56 -19.84
N ASP A 234 -6.97 7.95 -19.57
CA ASP A 234 -6.08 7.27 -18.63
C ASP A 234 -5.97 5.76 -18.93
N GLY A 235 -5.78 5.40 -20.19
CA GLY A 235 -5.60 4.01 -20.59
C GLY A 235 -4.19 3.50 -20.30
N PHE A 236 -4.04 2.32 -19.71
CA PHE A 236 -2.72 1.71 -19.52
C PHE A 236 -2.01 1.43 -20.85
N ARG A 237 -2.76 0.98 -21.86
CA ARG A 237 -2.26 0.85 -23.23
C ARG A 237 -1.80 2.20 -23.79
N SER A 238 -2.59 3.26 -23.57
CA SER A 238 -2.23 4.63 -23.98
C SER A 238 -0.92 5.08 -23.34
N LEU A 239 -0.76 4.88 -22.03
CA LEU A 239 0.46 5.21 -21.30
C LEU A 239 1.69 4.53 -21.91
N ILE A 240 1.62 3.22 -22.19
CA ILE A 240 2.71 2.49 -22.83
C ILE A 240 3.06 3.12 -24.19
N HIS A 241 2.06 3.41 -25.02
CA HIS A 241 2.29 4.05 -26.32
C HIS A 241 2.92 5.44 -26.19
N GLU A 242 2.48 6.26 -25.22
CA GLU A 242 3.06 7.58 -24.98
C GLU A 242 4.52 7.48 -24.51
N ILE A 243 4.84 6.53 -23.63
CA ILE A 243 6.21 6.31 -23.17
C ILE A 243 7.11 5.92 -24.34
N VAL A 244 6.77 4.89 -25.12
CA VAL A 244 7.64 4.39 -26.20
C VAL A 244 7.79 5.38 -27.37
N GLN A 245 6.84 6.29 -27.55
CA GLN A 245 6.91 7.34 -28.58
C GLN A 245 7.59 8.62 -28.10
N SER A 246 7.77 8.78 -26.79
CA SER A 246 8.34 9.99 -26.19
C SER A 246 9.82 10.18 -26.56
N PRO A 247 10.33 11.43 -26.53
CA PRO A 247 11.76 11.69 -26.64
C PRO A 247 12.58 10.96 -25.58
N LEU A 248 12.06 10.79 -24.35
CA LEU A 248 12.73 10.06 -23.27
C LEU A 248 13.12 8.65 -23.70
N PHE A 249 12.25 7.95 -24.42
CA PHE A 249 12.51 6.57 -24.87
C PHE A 249 13.28 6.51 -26.18
N ARG A 250 12.99 7.41 -27.12
CA ARG A 250 13.58 7.37 -28.47
C ARG A 250 14.97 7.98 -28.55
N ARG A 251 15.34 8.80 -27.56
CA ARG A 251 16.64 9.50 -27.45
C ARG A 251 17.08 9.48 -25.98
N PRO A 252 17.36 8.29 -25.42
CA PRO A 252 17.55 8.08 -23.99
C PRO A 252 18.82 8.70 -23.42
#